data_AF-A0ABD1XQZ3-F1
#
_entry.id   AF-A0ABD1XQZ3-F1
#
_cell.length_a   1.000
_cell.length_b   1.000
_cell.length_c   1.000
_cell.angle_alpha   90.00
_cell.angle_beta   90.00
_cell.angle_gamma   90.00
#
_symmetry.space_group_name_H-M   'P 1'
#
loop_
_entity.id
_entity.type
_entity.pdbx_description
1 polymer ?
#
loop_
_entity_poly.entity_id
_entity_poly.type
_entity_poly.pdbx_seq_one_letter_code
_entity_poly.pdbx_strand_id
1 'polypeptide(L)'
;MDRCFKGEELTANPRLMVETFCKEYLGADEVIGTEIQVSKRGRATGFVQDTGILVGEEKAKALRRAFADQVPDVGVGDRVFDYGFISMCKEGYIVPWRKVGTLPRESLLRRMIFHDGRFVHRPTPLVALMILAYMPFGFVLALVRILCANIVPVSLSFTVLKLLGVKIKVKGTPPTRVDSFNNAGQSGVLFICSYRTLMDPVMLAFALRRHVSTRI
;
A
#
# COMPACT_ATOMS: atom_id res chain seq x y z
N MET A 1 0.11 -17.61 -24.93
CA MET A 1 0.50 -16.43 -25.71
C MET A 1 1.94 -16.17 -25.41
N ASP A 2 2.82 -16.64 -26.28
CA ASP A 2 4.25 -16.39 -26.15
C ASP A 2 4.51 -14.91 -26.40
N ARG A 3 5.07 -14.21 -25.40
CA ARG A 3 5.37 -12.79 -25.50
C ARG A 3 6.61 -12.63 -26.39
N CYS A 4 6.44 -11.96 -27.53
CA CYS A 4 7.51 -11.71 -28.50
C CYS A 4 8.46 -10.56 -28.07
N PHE A 5 8.14 -9.85 -26.99
CA PHE A 5 8.90 -8.71 -26.48
C PHE A 5 9.27 -8.93 -25.02
N LYS A 6 10.56 -8.76 -24.70
CA LYS A 6 11.07 -8.73 -23.33
C LYS A 6 11.08 -7.28 -22.86
N GLY A 7 10.32 -6.95 -21.83
CA GLY A 7 10.24 -5.60 -21.26
C GLY A 7 10.96 -5.52 -19.92
N GLU A 8 11.91 -4.59 -19.77
CA GLU A 8 12.58 -4.32 -18.50
C GLU A 8 12.19 -2.94 -17.97
N GLU A 9 11.84 -2.86 -16.69
CA GLU A 9 11.51 -1.59 -16.02
C GLU A 9 12.72 -1.06 -15.26
N LEU A 10 13.15 0.17 -15.58
CA LEU A 10 14.30 0.82 -14.94
C LEU A 10 13.88 2.02 -14.09
N THR A 11 13.92 1.86 -12.76
CA THR A 11 13.25 2.79 -11.83
C THR A 11 14.14 3.26 -10.68
N ALA A 12 13.98 4.52 -10.26
CA ALA A 12 14.64 5.03 -9.06
C ALA A 12 13.99 4.55 -7.75
N ASN A 13 12.76 4.03 -7.83
CA ASN A 13 12.04 3.52 -6.67
C ASN A 13 12.72 2.25 -6.12
N PRO A 14 12.59 1.96 -4.81
CA PRO A 14 13.05 0.70 -4.26
C PRO A 14 12.43 -0.50 -4.99
N ARG A 15 13.24 -1.40 -5.58
CA ARG A 15 12.75 -2.54 -6.39
C ARG A 15 11.70 -3.34 -5.61
N LEU A 16 12.00 -3.67 -4.36
CA LEU A 16 11.12 -4.43 -3.46
C LEU A 16 9.69 -3.83 -3.34
N MET A 17 9.53 -2.51 -3.50
CA MET A 17 8.23 -1.85 -3.37
C MET A 17 7.41 -1.86 -4.66
N VAL A 18 8.07 -1.90 -5.82
CA VAL A 18 7.41 -1.70 -7.13
C VAL A 18 7.47 -2.94 -8.02
N GLU A 19 8.29 -3.94 -7.70
CA GLU A 19 8.50 -5.11 -8.54
C GLU A 19 7.21 -5.85 -8.84
N THR A 20 6.41 -6.19 -7.82
CA THR A 20 5.11 -6.84 -8.02
C THR A 20 4.19 -6.00 -8.90
N PHE A 21 4.21 -4.68 -8.73
CA PHE A 21 3.37 -3.80 -9.53
C PHE A 21 3.79 -3.82 -11.01
N CYS A 22 5.08 -3.64 -11.28
CA CYS A 22 5.63 -3.61 -12.63
C CYS A 22 5.45 -4.97 -13.34
N LYS A 23 5.73 -6.09 -12.67
CA LYS A 23 5.60 -7.43 -13.26
C LYS A 23 4.14 -7.81 -13.49
N GLU A 24 3.26 -7.63 -12.50
CA GLU A 24 1.88 -8.12 -12.58
C GLU A 24 0.94 -7.19 -13.36
N TYR A 25 1.17 -5.87 -13.34
CA TYR A 25 0.24 -4.89 -13.91
C TYR A 25 0.79 -4.12 -15.11
N LEU A 26 2.10 -3.89 -15.19
CA LEU A 26 2.73 -3.26 -16.36
C LEU A 26 3.29 -4.28 -17.36
N GLY A 27 3.40 -5.56 -16.95
CA GLY A 27 3.87 -6.64 -17.79
C GLY A 27 5.38 -6.68 -17.98
N ALA A 28 6.15 -5.99 -17.13
CA ALA A 28 7.61 -6.09 -17.13
C ALA A 28 8.05 -7.54 -16.83
N ASP A 29 9.06 -8.02 -17.54
CA ASP A 29 9.67 -9.33 -17.28
C ASP A 29 10.70 -9.21 -16.16
N GLU A 30 11.47 -8.11 -16.15
CA GLU A 30 12.40 -7.78 -15.08
C GLU A 30 12.27 -6.33 -14.62
N VAL A 31 12.66 -6.09 -13.37
CA VAL A 31 12.60 -4.77 -12.74
C VAL A 31 13.95 -4.47 -12.12
N ILE A 32 14.60 -3.42 -12.62
CA ILE A 32 15.87 -2.92 -12.11
C ILE A 32 15.56 -1.64 -11.34
N GLY A 33 15.65 -1.73 -10.01
CA GLY A 33 15.32 -0.62 -9.11
C GLY A 33 16.44 -0.31 -8.12
N THR A 34 16.23 0.72 -7.30
CA THR A 34 17.10 0.98 -6.15
C THR A 34 17.02 -0.19 -5.17
N GLU A 35 18.17 -0.75 -4.78
CA GLU A 35 18.20 -1.83 -3.79
C GLU A 35 18.28 -1.28 -2.37
N ILE A 36 17.49 -1.87 -1.47
CA ILE A 36 17.50 -1.54 -0.04
C ILE A 36 18.08 -2.70 0.75
N GLN A 37 18.71 -2.37 1.88
CA GLN A 37 19.30 -3.36 2.76
C GLN A 37 18.19 -4.19 3.42
N VAL A 38 18.40 -5.50 3.45
CA VAL A 38 17.52 -6.46 4.12
C VAL A 38 18.32 -7.14 5.22
N SER A 39 17.79 -7.11 6.43
CA SER A 39 18.40 -7.80 7.57
C SER A 39 18.43 -9.32 7.36
N LYS A 40 19.28 -10.03 8.12
CA LYS A 40 19.34 -11.50 8.11
C LYS A 40 17.98 -12.18 8.40
N ARG A 41 17.03 -11.46 9.01
CA ARG A 41 15.67 -11.93 9.30
C ARG A 41 14.66 -11.61 8.19
N GLY A 42 15.10 -11.18 7.01
CA GLY A 42 14.24 -10.85 5.87
C GLY A 42 13.48 -9.51 6.01
N ARG A 43 13.88 -8.63 6.93
CA ARG A 43 13.22 -7.33 7.13
C ARG A 43 13.99 -6.22 6.42
N ALA A 44 13.31 -5.46 5.56
CA ALA A 44 13.83 -4.23 4.98
C ALA A 44 14.19 -3.22 6.09
N THR A 45 15.40 -2.68 6.06
CA THR A 45 15.90 -1.75 7.10
C THR A 45 15.58 -0.29 6.79
N GLY A 46 15.26 0.02 5.53
CA GLY A 46 15.06 1.39 5.04
C GLY A 46 16.33 2.08 4.55
N PHE A 47 17.51 1.47 4.74
CA PHE A 47 18.76 1.98 4.18
C PHE A 47 18.95 1.49 2.74
N VAL A 48 19.53 2.34 1.90
CA VAL A 48 19.93 1.98 0.53
C VAL A 48 21.19 1.10 0.60
N GLN A 49 21.33 0.14 -0.32
CA GLN A 49 22.56 -0.64 -0.45
C GLN A 49 23.70 0.22 -1.02
N ASP A 50 24.94 -0.27 -0.94
CA ASP A 50 26.13 0.46 -1.41
C ASP A 50 26.11 0.73 -2.93
N THR A 51 25.22 0.06 -3.67
CA THR A 51 24.93 0.35 -5.08
C THR A 51 24.29 1.71 -5.31
N GLY A 52 23.76 2.36 -4.27
CA GLY A 52 23.21 3.70 -4.33
C GLY A 52 21.80 3.79 -4.92
N ILE A 53 21.35 5.03 -5.14
CA ILE A 53 20.01 5.34 -5.69
C ILE A 53 20.09 5.35 -7.21
N LEU A 54 19.18 4.63 -7.85
CA LEU A 54 19.20 4.42 -9.30
C LEU A 54 18.65 5.62 -10.10
N VAL A 55 19.46 6.68 -10.22
CA VAL A 55 19.13 7.93 -10.94
C VAL A 55 20.30 8.34 -11.82
N GLY A 56 20.03 8.89 -13.01
CA GLY A 56 21.06 9.44 -13.88
C GLY A 56 22.06 8.37 -14.36
N GLU A 57 23.34 8.64 -14.15
CA GLU A 57 24.44 7.72 -14.50
C GLU A 57 24.30 6.34 -13.86
N GLU A 58 23.69 6.23 -12.67
CA GLU A 58 23.49 4.91 -12.04
C GLU A 58 22.47 4.06 -12.80
N LYS A 59 21.44 4.67 -13.41
CA LYS A 59 20.55 3.96 -14.36
C LYS A 59 21.32 3.45 -15.56
N ALA A 60 22.20 4.28 -16.12
CA ALA A 60 23.02 3.90 -17.26
C ALA A 60 23.96 2.72 -16.91
N LYS A 61 24.64 2.78 -15.76
CA LYS A 61 25.48 1.68 -15.28
C LYS A 61 24.68 0.39 -15.04
N ALA A 62 23.49 0.50 -14.44
CA ALA A 62 22.66 -0.68 -14.21
C ALA A 62 22.15 -1.31 -15.51
N LEU A 63 21.80 -0.50 -16.51
CA LEU A 63 21.44 -1.00 -17.84
C LEU A 63 22.61 -1.77 -18.47
N ARG A 64 23.84 -1.22 -18.45
CA ARG A 64 25.02 -1.92 -18.96
C ARG A 64 25.30 -3.24 -18.24
N ARG A 65 25.09 -3.27 -16.91
CA ARG A 65 25.26 -4.51 -16.13
C ARG A 65 24.22 -5.57 -16.49
N ALA A 66 22.97 -5.17 -16.73
CA ALA A 66 21.88 -6.08 -17.05
C ALA A 66 21.95 -6.63 -18.47
N PHE A 67 22.34 -5.80 -19.44
CA PHE A 67 22.38 -6.16 -20.86
C PHE A 67 23.77 -6.56 -21.37
N ALA A 68 24.83 -6.38 -20.56
CA ALA A 68 26.22 -6.64 -20.94
C ALA A 68 26.57 -5.98 -22.29
N ASP A 69 26.88 -6.79 -23.32
CA ASP A 69 27.21 -6.33 -24.67
C ASP A 69 25.97 -6.16 -25.58
N GLN A 70 24.77 -6.52 -25.10
CA GLN A 70 23.53 -6.36 -25.86
C GLN A 70 23.03 -4.91 -25.77
N VAL A 71 22.63 -4.38 -26.92
CA VAL A 71 22.07 -3.02 -27.02
C VAL A 71 20.54 -3.13 -27.07
N PRO A 72 19.80 -2.60 -26.08
CA PRO A 72 18.34 -2.61 -26.12
C PRO A 72 17.80 -1.87 -27.34
N ASP A 73 16.74 -2.38 -27.94
CA ASP A 73 16.17 -1.78 -29.15
C ASP A 73 15.52 -0.43 -28.85
N VAL A 74 14.76 -0.33 -27.75
CA VAL A 74 13.96 0.86 -27.43
C VAL A 74 14.16 1.28 -25.97
N GLY A 75 14.48 2.56 -25.77
CA GLY A 75 14.51 3.21 -24.45
C GLY A 75 13.42 4.27 -24.34
N VAL A 76 12.69 4.29 -23.22
CA VAL A 76 11.63 5.26 -22.96
C VAL A 76 11.81 5.89 -21.58
N GLY A 77 11.69 7.21 -21.46
CA GLY A 77 11.73 7.90 -20.17
C GLY A 77 11.05 9.27 -20.21
N ASP A 78 10.90 9.91 -19.05
CA ASP A 78 10.18 11.17 -18.89
C ASP A 78 11.06 12.33 -18.40
N ARG A 79 12.29 12.05 -17.95
CA ARG A 79 13.17 13.06 -17.33
C ARG A 79 14.51 13.19 -18.04
N VAL A 80 15.15 14.34 -17.82
CA VAL A 80 16.53 14.59 -18.25
C VAL A 80 17.50 13.57 -17.67
N PHE A 81 17.24 13.10 -16.44
CA PHE A 81 18.05 12.05 -15.80
C PHE A 81 17.93 10.67 -16.47
N ASP A 82 16.99 10.48 -17.40
CA ASP A 82 16.85 9.23 -18.15
C ASP A 82 17.67 9.25 -19.45
N TYR A 83 18.13 10.43 -19.89
CA TYR A 83 18.82 10.59 -21.18
C TYR A 83 20.04 9.68 -21.31
N GLY A 84 20.80 9.51 -20.22
CA GLY A 84 22.01 8.69 -20.22
C GLY A 84 21.76 7.20 -20.49
N PHE A 85 20.61 6.65 -20.07
CA PHE A 85 20.28 5.26 -20.42
C PHE A 85 19.58 5.17 -21.78
N ILE A 86 18.73 6.14 -22.11
CA ILE A 86 18.01 6.19 -23.39
C ILE A 86 18.99 6.28 -24.56
N SER A 87 20.07 7.06 -24.43
CA SER A 87 21.10 7.19 -25.46
C SER A 87 21.90 5.91 -25.71
N MET A 88 21.76 4.90 -24.86
CA MET A 88 22.39 3.58 -25.06
C MET A 88 21.47 2.59 -25.77
N CYS A 89 20.21 2.95 -26.03
CA CYS A 89 19.29 2.14 -26.83
C CYS A 89 19.42 2.50 -28.31
N LYS A 90 19.00 1.58 -29.21
CA LYS A 90 19.00 1.86 -30.66
C LYS A 90 18.03 2.99 -31.02
N GLU A 91 16.87 3.01 -30.37
CA GLU A 91 15.88 4.08 -30.45
C GLU A 91 15.54 4.61 -29.06
N GLY A 92 15.36 5.93 -28.95
CA GLY A 92 15.09 6.61 -27.70
C GLY A 92 13.88 7.54 -27.78
N TYR A 93 12.96 7.42 -26.82
CA TYR A 93 11.72 8.20 -26.77
C TYR A 93 11.59 8.94 -25.44
N ILE A 94 11.31 10.25 -25.51
CA ILE A 94 10.97 11.07 -24.35
C ILE A 94 9.46 11.25 -24.29
N VAL A 95 8.86 10.84 -23.18
CA VAL A 95 7.44 11.04 -22.91
C VAL A 95 7.27 12.43 -22.29
N PRO A 96 6.69 13.40 -23.02
CA PRO A 96 6.49 14.73 -22.48
C PRO A 96 5.48 14.69 -21.34
N TRP A 97 5.73 15.51 -20.31
CA TRP A 97 4.75 15.66 -19.24
C TRP A 97 3.46 16.29 -19.79
N ARG A 98 2.38 15.53 -19.75
CA ARG A 98 1.03 15.99 -20.05
C ARG A 98 0.04 15.35 -19.09
N LYS A 99 -1.00 16.09 -18.72
CA LYS A 99 -2.09 15.54 -17.91
C LYS A 99 -2.86 14.53 -18.78
N VAL A 100 -2.58 13.25 -18.58
CA VAL A 100 -3.31 12.15 -19.22
C VAL A 100 -4.50 11.74 -18.34
N GLY A 101 -5.60 11.36 -19.00
CA GLY A 101 -6.74 10.72 -18.33
C GLY A 101 -6.34 9.37 -17.73
N THR A 102 -7.11 8.89 -16.76
CA THR A 102 -6.93 7.56 -16.20
C THR A 102 -7.16 6.49 -17.27
N LEU A 103 -6.31 5.47 -17.31
CA LEU A 103 -6.49 4.32 -18.20
C LEU A 103 -7.84 3.62 -17.89
N PRO A 104 -8.68 3.30 -18.89
CA PRO A 104 -9.87 2.48 -18.69
C PRO A 104 -9.52 1.11 -18.08
N ARG A 105 -10.39 0.54 -17.25
CA ARG A 105 -10.08 -0.71 -16.51
C ARG A 105 -9.81 -1.88 -17.44
N GLU A 106 -10.51 -1.94 -18.56
CA GLU A 106 -10.42 -2.90 -19.64
C GLU A 106 -9.10 -2.85 -20.41
N SER A 107 -8.36 -1.74 -20.31
CA SER A 107 -7.04 -1.59 -20.95
C SER A 107 -5.87 -1.99 -20.05
N LEU A 108 -6.13 -2.35 -18.79
CA LEU A 108 -5.10 -2.87 -17.89
C LEU A 108 -4.87 -4.36 -18.14
N LEU A 109 -3.61 -4.79 -18.17
CA LEU A 109 -3.23 -6.20 -18.32
C LEU A 109 -3.87 -7.11 -17.26
N ARG A 110 -4.11 -6.57 -16.07
CA ARG A 110 -4.82 -7.24 -14.98
C ARG A 110 -5.74 -6.29 -14.26
N ARG A 111 -6.82 -6.84 -13.69
CA ARG A 111 -7.73 -6.09 -12.81
C ARG A 111 -6.99 -5.60 -11.58
N MET A 112 -6.75 -4.30 -11.51
CA MET A 112 -6.13 -3.66 -10.34
C MET A 112 -7.20 -3.34 -9.31
N ILE A 113 -7.22 -4.12 -8.22
CA ILE A 113 -7.97 -3.75 -7.01
C ILE A 113 -6.96 -3.08 -6.10
N PHE A 114 -6.98 -1.75 -6.10
CA PHE A 114 -6.16 -0.98 -5.18
C PHE A 114 -6.71 -1.17 -3.77
N HIS A 115 -6.13 -2.11 -3.03
CA HIS A 115 -6.35 -2.19 -1.59
C HIS A 115 -5.65 -0.98 -1.00
N ASP A 116 -6.44 0.04 -0.68
CA ASP A 116 -6.02 1.35 -0.17
C ASP A 116 -5.06 1.22 1.02
N GLY A 117 -3.77 1.06 0.73
CA GLY A 117 -2.68 1.27 1.65
C GLY A 117 -2.28 2.73 1.56
N ARG A 118 -3.25 3.64 1.73
CA ARG A 118 -3.12 5.10 1.79
C ARG A 118 -1.77 5.57 1.28
N PHE A 119 -1.71 5.97 0.01
CA PHE A 119 -0.67 6.89 -0.45
C PHE A 119 -0.86 8.19 0.32
N VAL A 120 -0.39 8.19 1.57
CA VAL A 120 -0.21 9.39 2.36
C VAL A 120 0.70 10.24 1.49
N HIS A 121 0.18 11.38 1.06
CA HIS A 121 0.96 12.42 0.40
C HIS A 121 2.31 12.50 1.09
N ARG A 122 3.41 12.43 0.32
CA ARG A 122 4.78 12.41 0.88
C ARG A 122 4.86 13.48 1.96
N PRO A 123 5.02 13.13 3.26
CA PRO A 123 5.01 14.12 4.30
C PRO A 123 6.18 15.07 4.05
N THR A 124 5.96 16.37 4.23
CA THR A 124 7.07 17.32 4.25
C THR A 124 8.05 16.91 5.36
N PRO A 125 9.35 17.24 5.27
CA PRO A 125 10.32 16.86 6.31
C PRO A 125 9.87 17.25 7.73
N LEU A 126 9.23 18.42 7.87
CA LEU A 126 8.65 18.87 9.13
C LEU A 126 7.52 17.96 9.60
N VAL A 127 6.56 17.60 8.73
CA VAL A 127 5.46 16.70 9.08
C VAL A 127 5.99 15.31 9.44
N ALA A 128 7.00 14.80 8.71
CA ALA A 128 7.64 13.54 9.02
C ALA A 128 8.29 13.56 10.41
N LEU A 129 9.01 14.63 10.75
CA LEU A 129 9.59 14.82 12.08
C LEU A 129 8.51 14.85 13.18
N MET A 130 7.42 15.58 12.95
CA MET A 130 6.29 15.65 13.90
C MET A 130 5.63 14.28 14.09
N ILE A 131 5.47 13.49 13.02
CA ILE A 131 4.94 12.11 13.10
C ILE A 131 5.88 11.24 13.93
N LEU A 132 7.19 11.29 13.68
CA LEU A 132 8.17 10.50 14.44
C LEU A 132 8.23 10.92 15.92
N ALA A 133 8.20 12.22 16.20
CA ALA A 133 8.16 12.76 17.55
C ALA A 133 6.86 12.39 18.29
N TYR A 134 5.73 12.34 17.58
CA TYR A 134 4.45 11.92 18.15
C TYR A 134 4.33 10.41 18.29
N MET A 135 5.09 9.60 17.55
CA MET A 135 5.01 8.14 17.53
C MET A 135 4.97 7.49 18.93
N PRO A 136 5.86 7.81 19.90
CA PRO A 136 5.79 7.22 21.23
C PRO A 136 4.49 7.58 21.97
N PHE A 137 4.06 8.83 21.90
CA PHE A 137 2.79 9.28 22.50
C PHE A 137 1.59 8.62 21.83
N GLY A 138 1.61 8.52 20.50
CA GLY A 138 0.59 7.86 19.70
C GLY A 138 0.49 6.37 20.01
N PHE A 139 1.62 5.70 20.28
CA PHE A 139 1.66 4.31 20.70
C PHE A 139 1.00 4.10 22.07
N VAL A 140 1.36 4.92 23.07
CA VAL A 140 0.73 4.87 24.40
C VAL A 140 -0.77 5.17 24.29
N LEU A 141 -1.17 6.19 23.52
CA LEU A 141 -2.58 6.51 23.29
C LEU A 141 -3.33 5.38 22.58
N ALA A 142 -2.68 4.65 21.67
CA ALA A 142 -3.26 3.47 21.02
C ALA A 142 -3.51 2.35 22.03
N LEU A 143 -2.56 2.08 22.94
CA LEU A 143 -2.76 1.10 24.01
C LEU A 143 -3.92 1.49 24.92
N VAL A 144 -3.99 2.75 25.35
CA VAL A 144 -5.11 3.26 26.17
C VAL A 144 -6.44 3.07 25.44
N ARG A 145 -6.53 3.44 24.15
CA ARG A 145 -7.75 3.25 23.36
C ARG A 145 -8.17 1.79 23.26
N ILE A 146 -7.23 0.87 23.05
CA ILE A 146 -7.51 -0.58 22.98
C ILE A 146 -8.00 -1.08 24.34
N LEU A 147 -7.33 -0.71 25.44
CA LEU A 147 -7.73 -1.13 26.79
C LEU A 147 -9.13 -0.58 27.15
N CYS A 148 -9.38 0.71 26.93
CA CYS A 148 -10.69 1.31 27.16
C CYS A 148 -11.78 0.64 26.31
N ALA A 149 -11.50 0.30 25.05
CA ALA A 149 -12.45 -0.39 24.18
C ALA A 149 -12.83 -1.80 24.67
N ASN A 150 -11.95 -2.47 25.42
CA ASN A 150 -12.18 -3.82 25.93
C ASN A 150 -12.77 -3.85 27.35
N ILE A 151 -12.41 -2.89 28.21
CA ILE A 151 -12.82 -2.88 29.63
C ILE A 151 -14.17 -2.16 29.80
N VAL A 152 -14.40 -1.09 29.03
CA VAL A 152 -15.59 -0.23 29.20
C VAL A 152 -16.80 -0.87 28.50
N PRO A 153 -17.99 -0.89 29.15
CA PRO A 153 -19.22 -1.35 28.50
C PRO A 153 -19.48 -0.65 27.17
N VAL A 154 -20.03 -1.38 26.18
CA VAL A 154 -20.28 -0.89 24.81
C VAL A 154 -21.14 0.38 24.77
N SER A 155 -21.97 0.61 25.80
CA SER A 155 -22.77 1.83 25.95
C SER A 155 -21.94 3.09 26.21
N LEU A 156 -20.83 2.95 26.96
CA LEU A 156 -19.96 4.06 27.36
C LEU A 156 -18.70 4.18 26.48
N SER A 157 -18.30 3.11 25.81
CA SER A 157 -17.11 3.05 24.97
C SER A 157 -17.08 4.13 23.88
N PHE A 158 -18.24 4.45 23.29
CA PHE A 158 -18.37 5.53 22.30
C PHE A 158 -17.95 6.89 22.85
N THR A 159 -18.42 7.22 24.05
CA THR A 159 -18.11 8.49 24.70
C THR A 159 -16.64 8.55 25.08
N VAL A 160 -16.11 7.48 25.68
CA VAL A 160 -14.70 7.38 26.08
C VAL A 160 -13.78 7.48 24.86
N LEU A 161 -14.05 6.73 23.79
CA LEU A 161 -13.25 6.79 22.57
C LEU A 161 -13.33 8.15 21.88
N LYS A 162 -14.49 8.81 21.91
CA LYS A 162 -14.65 10.18 21.40
C LYS A 162 -13.80 11.18 22.18
N LEU A 163 -13.76 11.07 23.51
CA LEU A 163 -12.89 11.89 24.37
C LEU A 163 -11.41 11.62 24.09
N LEU A 164 -11.05 10.37 23.80
CA LEU A 164 -9.71 9.99 23.35
C LEU A 164 -9.42 10.36 21.89
N GLY A 165 -10.27 11.14 21.23
CA GLY A 165 -10.06 11.67 19.87
C GLY A 165 -10.40 10.70 18.73
N VAL A 166 -11.11 9.60 19.00
CA VAL A 166 -11.57 8.66 17.97
C VAL A 166 -12.93 9.09 17.45
N LYS A 167 -13.05 9.27 16.14
CA LYS A 167 -14.32 9.57 15.46
C LYS A 167 -14.82 8.33 14.72
N ILE A 168 -15.85 7.68 15.27
CA ILE A 168 -16.51 6.54 14.61
C ILE A 168 -17.71 7.09 13.83
N LYS A 169 -17.75 6.84 12.51
CA LYS A 169 -18.88 7.20 11.65
C LYS A 169 -19.52 5.93 11.12
N VAL A 170 -20.73 5.64 11.58
CA VAL A 170 -21.57 4.56 11.05
C VAL A 170 -22.46 5.15 9.96
N LYS A 171 -22.45 4.55 8.77
CA LYS A 171 -23.36 4.93 7.67
C LYS A 171 -24.36 3.81 7.47
N GLY A 172 -25.62 4.18 7.27
CA GLY A 172 -26.74 3.24 7.16
C GLY A 172 -27.33 2.86 8.51
N THR A 173 -28.37 2.03 8.47
CA THR A 173 -29.09 1.57 9.66
C THR A 173 -28.53 0.21 10.08
N PRO A 174 -27.97 0.07 11.29
CA PRO A 174 -27.49 -1.22 11.78
C PRO A 174 -28.62 -2.27 11.76
N PRO A 175 -28.34 -3.52 11.36
CA PRO A 175 -29.34 -4.57 11.39
C PRO A 175 -29.83 -4.80 12.82
N THR A 176 -31.13 -4.94 12.96
CA THR A 176 -31.79 -5.25 14.23
C THR A 176 -31.29 -6.57 14.79
N ARG A 177 -31.37 -6.71 16.12
CA ARG A 177 -31.11 -7.99 16.75
C ARG A 177 -32.27 -8.92 16.40
N VAL A 178 -31.98 -10.21 16.16
CA VAL A 178 -33.03 -11.22 16.08
C VAL A 178 -33.61 -11.34 17.49
N ASP A 179 -34.88 -10.97 17.64
CA ASP A 179 -35.54 -10.98 18.95
C ASP A 179 -35.75 -12.42 19.42
N SER A 180 -35.10 -12.76 20.52
CA SER A 180 -35.21 -14.08 21.16
C SER A 180 -36.62 -14.38 21.67
N PHE A 181 -37.52 -13.39 21.69
CA PHE A 181 -38.89 -13.53 22.21
C PHE A 181 -39.83 -14.23 21.22
N ASN A 182 -39.67 -13.99 19.91
CA ASN A 182 -40.49 -14.63 18.86
C ASN A 182 -39.81 -15.83 18.19
N ASN A 183 -38.49 -15.96 18.33
CA ASN A 183 -37.69 -17.04 17.74
C ASN A 183 -36.71 -17.61 18.78
N ALA A 184 -37.25 -18.23 19.83
CA ALA A 184 -36.47 -18.85 20.88
C ALA A 184 -35.53 -19.92 20.29
N GLY A 185 -34.23 -19.60 20.21
CA GLY A 185 -33.18 -20.54 19.78
C GLY A 185 -32.47 -20.22 18.46
N GLN A 186 -32.91 -19.22 17.67
CA GLN A 186 -32.21 -18.86 16.43
C GLN A 186 -31.21 -17.73 16.66
N SER A 187 -29.91 -18.06 16.64
CA SER A 187 -28.85 -17.06 16.54
C SER A 187 -28.71 -16.59 15.10
N GLY A 188 -28.90 -15.29 14.85
CA GLY A 188 -28.68 -14.70 13.54
C GLY A 188 -27.19 -14.69 13.16
N VAL A 189 -26.88 -14.96 11.90
CA VAL A 189 -25.52 -14.84 11.35
C VAL A 189 -25.41 -13.52 10.59
N LEU A 190 -24.34 -12.76 10.85
CA LEU A 190 -24.03 -11.53 10.11
C LEU A 190 -22.83 -11.78 9.19
N PHE A 191 -23.03 -11.65 7.88
CA PHE A 191 -21.95 -11.71 6.90
C PHE A 191 -21.28 -10.35 6.77
N ILE A 192 -19.95 -10.34 6.83
CA ILE A 192 -19.15 -9.11 6.88
C ILE A 192 -18.00 -9.24 5.90
N CYS A 193 -17.77 -8.18 5.13
CA CYS A 193 -16.54 -7.99 4.38
C CYS A 193 -15.61 -7.10 5.20
N SER A 194 -14.51 -7.67 5.70
CA SER A 194 -13.54 -6.94 6.51
C SER A 194 -12.11 -7.33 6.14
N TYR A 195 -11.13 -6.57 6.64
CA TYR A 195 -9.70 -6.80 6.42
C TYR A 195 -9.12 -7.95 7.27
N ARG A 196 -9.95 -8.58 8.12
CA ARG A 196 -9.58 -9.58 9.13
C ARG A 196 -8.52 -9.07 10.10
N THR A 197 -8.63 -7.81 10.53
CA THR A 197 -7.77 -7.27 11.58
C THR A 197 -8.33 -7.56 12.97
N LEU A 198 -7.48 -7.58 14.00
CA LEU A 198 -7.89 -7.70 15.41
C LEU A 198 -8.90 -6.61 15.82
N MET A 199 -8.91 -5.49 15.10
CA MET A 199 -9.79 -4.35 15.37
C MET A 199 -11.18 -4.50 14.75
N ASP A 200 -11.37 -5.44 13.80
CA ASP A 200 -12.64 -5.59 13.08
C ASP A 200 -13.82 -5.96 13.99
N PRO A 201 -13.70 -6.94 14.92
CA PRO A 201 -14.79 -7.28 15.83
C PRO A 201 -15.15 -6.12 16.78
N VAL A 202 -14.15 -5.35 17.20
CA VAL A 202 -14.32 -4.18 18.07
C VAL A 202 -15.10 -3.08 17.35
N MET A 203 -14.69 -2.75 16.12
CA MET A 203 -15.38 -1.74 15.30
C MET A 203 -16.79 -2.17 14.93
N LEU A 204 -17.00 -3.47 14.69
CA LEU A 204 -18.33 -4.02 14.45
C LEU A 204 -19.23 -3.92 15.68
N ALA A 205 -18.72 -4.28 16.86
CA ALA A 205 -19.47 -4.19 18.10
C ALA A 205 -19.91 -2.73 18.39
N PHE A 206 -19.03 -1.77 18.09
CA PHE A 206 -19.40 -0.35 18.11
C PHE A 206 -20.49 -0.05 17.08
N ALA A 207 -20.27 -0.36 15.81
CA ALA A 207 -21.25 -0.05 14.76
C ALA A 207 -22.65 -0.60 15.04
N LEU A 208 -22.74 -1.80 15.63
CA LEU A 208 -23.99 -2.46 15.99
C LEU A 208 -24.52 -2.09 17.39
N ARG A 209 -23.73 -1.39 18.21
CA ARG A 209 -24.01 -1.10 19.64
C ARG A 209 -24.32 -2.34 20.48
N ARG A 210 -23.73 -3.49 20.14
CA ARG A 210 -23.89 -4.76 20.85
C ARG A 210 -22.65 -5.61 20.70
N HIS A 211 -22.41 -6.49 21.66
CA HIS A 211 -21.32 -7.45 21.55
C HIS A 211 -21.60 -8.44 20.41
N VAL A 212 -20.56 -8.78 19.67
CA VAL A 212 -20.59 -9.82 18.64
C VAL A 212 -19.66 -10.94 19.06
N SER A 213 -20.07 -12.19 18.78
CA SER A 213 -19.17 -13.33 18.84
C SER A 213 -18.79 -13.68 17.42
N THR A 214 -17.50 -13.69 17.13
CA THR A 214 -16.97 -14.07 15.83
C THR A 214 -16.50 -15.52 15.90
N ARG A 215 -17.07 -16.40 15.08
CA ARG A 215 -16.43 -17.67 14.73
C ARG A 215 -15.58 -17.41 13.49
N ILE A 216 -14.28 -17.63 13.62
CA ILE A 216 -13.31 -17.56 12.51
C ILE A 216 -13.20 -18.95 11.90
#